data_AF-A0A316NDR8-F1
#
_entry.id   AF-A0A316NDR8-F1
#
_cell.length_a   1.000
_cell.length_b   1.000
_cell.length_c   1.000
_cell.angle_alpha   90.00
_cell.angle_beta   90.00
_cell.angle_gamma   90.00
#
_symmetry.space_group_name_H-M   'P 1'
#
loop_
_entity.id
_entity.type
_entity.pdbx_description
1 polymer ?
#
loop_
_entity_poly.entity_id
_entity_poly.type
_entity_poly.pdbx_seq_one_letter_code
_entity_poly.pdbx_strand_id
1 'polypeptide(L)'
;MKKLRIHKRLTALTASLVLLFSCVGFSASAEQSNLTPAEQYAAYIDSLDWPSYNGHVGMVEAAQIPESILNQMSTEDLVDAFLVYPLRVDLIAWDTYELGFQMVRRQFNGLDTLSNCPDGTIKILKKMQSISSATSVNDVNSDQSMDLFFLEILLVQPEFMSQFSKLLNSVIQQSSVALKSK
;
A
#
# COMPACT_ATOMS: atom_id res chain seq x y z
N MET A 1 36.37 -46.95 -30.63
CA MET A 1 36.54 -45.52 -30.27
C MET A 1 35.54 -44.53 -30.91
N LYS A 2 34.85 -44.83 -32.03
CA LYS A 2 33.88 -43.89 -32.63
C LYS A 2 32.54 -43.76 -31.88
N LYS A 3 32.00 -44.85 -31.31
CA LYS A 3 30.71 -44.84 -30.56
C LYS A 3 30.71 -43.92 -29.34
N LEU A 4 31.79 -43.90 -28.55
CA LEU A 4 31.90 -43.06 -27.34
C LEU A 4 31.91 -41.55 -27.65
N ARG A 5 32.37 -41.16 -28.85
CA ARG A 5 32.42 -39.76 -29.31
C ARG A 5 31.05 -39.25 -29.75
N ILE A 6 30.17 -40.14 -30.18
CA ILE A 6 28.81 -39.81 -30.64
C ILE A 6 27.88 -39.63 -29.43
N HIS A 7 28.00 -40.46 -28.40
CA HIS A 7 27.24 -40.30 -27.15
C HIS A 7 27.55 -38.99 -26.43
N LYS A 8 28.83 -38.58 -26.35
CA LYS A 8 29.21 -37.28 -25.75
C LYS A 8 28.68 -36.07 -26.52
N ARG A 9 28.48 -36.19 -27.84
CA ARG A 9 27.87 -35.14 -28.68
C ARG A 9 26.36 -35.12 -28.53
N LEU A 10 25.73 -36.29 -28.36
CA LEU A 10 24.29 -36.42 -28.13
C LEU A 10 23.89 -35.90 -26.75
N THR A 11 24.68 -36.16 -25.71
CA THR A 11 24.42 -35.64 -24.35
C THR A 11 24.64 -34.13 -24.24
N ALA A 12 25.56 -33.55 -25.02
CA ALA A 12 25.78 -32.11 -25.07
C ALA A 12 24.63 -31.37 -25.80
N LEU A 13 24.11 -31.96 -26.88
CA LEU A 13 22.97 -31.41 -27.61
C LEU A 13 21.68 -31.39 -26.79
N THR A 14 21.45 -32.40 -25.95
CA THR A 14 20.27 -32.41 -25.06
C THR A 14 20.40 -31.43 -23.89
N ALA A 15 21.61 -31.20 -23.37
CA ALA A 15 21.84 -30.22 -22.30
C ALA A 15 21.63 -28.77 -22.78
N SER A 16 21.96 -28.46 -24.03
CA SER A 16 21.72 -27.12 -24.62
C SER A 16 20.25 -26.85 -24.94
N LEU A 17 19.43 -27.88 -25.15
CA LEU A 17 18.00 -27.70 -25.44
C LEU A 17 17.16 -27.41 -24.18
N VAL A 18 17.58 -27.92 -23.01
CA VAL A 18 16.90 -27.69 -21.73
C VAL A 18 17.13 -26.25 -21.20
N LEU A 19 18.29 -25.64 -21.52
CA LEU A 19 18.60 -24.25 -21.18
C LEU A 19 17.80 -23.21 -21.97
N LEU A 20 17.14 -23.61 -23.07
CA LEU A 20 16.32 -22.71 -23.90
C LEU A 20 14.85 -22.68 -23.48
N PHE A 21 14.41 -23.56 -22.57
CA PHE A 21 13.04 -23.58 -22.04
C PHE A 21 12.90 -22.90 -20.66
N SER A 22 13.98 -22.45 -20.03
CA SER A 22 13.93 -21.66 -18.78
C SER A 22 13.62 -20.18 -18.99
N CYS A 23 13.48 -19.73 -20.24
CA CYS A 23 13.05 -18.38 -20.59
C CYS A 23 11.65 -18.39 -21.22
N VAL A 24 10.70 -19.14 -20.64
CA VAL A 24 9.32 -18.66 -20.68
C VAL A 24 9.24 -17.58 -19.60
N GLY A 25 9.82 -16.42 -19.93
CA GLY A 25 9.49 -15.21 -19.23
C GLY A 25 7.98 -15.12 -19.26
N PHE A 26 7.39 -14.96 -18.07
CA PHE A 26 6.04 -14.46 -17.95
C PHE A 26 6.00 -13.17 -18.78
N SER A 27 5.51 -13.26 -20.01
CA SER A 27 5.07 -12.10 -20.75
C SER A 27 3.88 -11.60 -19.94
N ALA A 28 4.17 -10.80 -18.91
CA ALA A 28 3.23 -9.90 -18.30
C ALA A 28 2.69 -9.08 -19.48
N SER A 29 1.53 -9.51 -19.96
CA SER A 29 0.82 -8.91 -21.06
C SER A 29 0.66 -7.43 -20.76
N ALA A 30 0.77 -6.61 -21.79
CA ALA A 30 0.87 -5.16 -21.78
C ALA A 30 -0.37 -4.40 -21.24
N GLU A 31 -1.06 -4.92 -20.22
CA GLU A 31 -2.10 -4.23 -19.44
C GLU A 31 -1.55 -3.59 -18.16
N GLN A 32 -0.38 -4.01 -17.66
CA GLN A 32 0.21 -3.44 -16.44
C GLN A 32 0.75 -2.00 -16.62
N SER A 33 0.78 -1.44 -17.84
CA SER A 33 1.50 -0.19 -18.13
C SER A 33 0.73 1.09 -17.79
N ASN A 34 -0.53 1.03 -17.36
CA ASN A 34 -1.38 2.21 -17.10
C ASN A 34 -1.93 2.33 -15.68
N LEU A 35 -1.70 1.35 -14.80
CA LEU A 35 -2.21 1.40 -13.43
C LEU A 35 -1.34 2.30 -12.54
N THR A 36 -1.96 3.08 -11.67
CA THR A 36 -1.25 3.78 -10.59
C THR A 36 -0.61 2.77 -9.62
N PRO A 37 0.41 3.16 -8.85
CA PRO A 37 0.98 2.28 -7.82
C PRO A 37 -0.07 1.73 -6.84
N ALA A 38 -1.07 2.53 -6.44
CA ALA A 38 -2.16 2.06 -5.59
C ALA A 38 -3.04 1.01 -6.29
N GLU A 39 -3.38 1.22 -7.57
CA GLU A 39 -4.17 0.24 -8.35
C GLU A 39 -3.39 -1.06 -8.57
N GLN A 40 -2.06 -0.98 -8.77
CA GLN A 40 -1.21 -2.17 -8.85
C GLN A 40 -1.20 -2.95 -7.54
N TYR A 41 -1.15 -2.26 -6.41
CA TYR A 41 -1.24 -2.91 -5.10
C TYR A 41 -2.62 -3.52 -4.84
N ALA A 42 -3.70 -2.85 -5.27
CA ALA A 42 -5.05 -3.42 -5.18
C ALA A 42 -5.19 -4.70 -6.01
N ALA A 43 -4.73 -4.68 -7.27
CA ALA A 43 -4.70 -5.88 -8.11
C ALA A 43 -3.83 -6.99 -7.51
N TYR A 44 -2.72 -6.64 -6.84
CA TYR A 44 -1.90 -7.60 -6.10
C TYR A 44 -2.69 -8.25 -4.95
N ILE A 45 -3.35 -7.47 -4.10
CA ILE A 45 -4.18 -7.96 -2.99
C ILE A 45 -5.31 -8.86 -3.48
N ASP A 46 -6.00 -8.48 -4.57
CA ASP A 46 -7.07 -9.27 -5.18
C ASP A 46 -6.57 -10.62 -5.76
N SER A 47 -5.29 -10.69 -6.10
CA SER A 47 -4.66 -11.92 -6.63
C SER A 47 -4.25 -12.92 -5.54
N LEU A 48 -4.28 -12.54 -4.27
CA LEU A 48 -3.85 -13.39 -3.16
C LEU A 48 -4.89 -14.47 -2.84
N ASP A 49 -4.43 -15.72 -2.71
CA ASP A 49 -5.26 -16.85 -2.29
C ASP A 49 -5.33 -16.91 -0.75
N TRP A 50 -6.19 -16.10 -0.14
CA TRP A 50 -6.30 -15.96 1.32
C TRP A 50 -6.37 -17.27 2.11
N PRO A 51 -7.17 -18.28 1.69
CA PRO A 51 -7.20 -19.59 2.34
C PRO A 51 -5.87 -20.34 2.40
N SER A 52 -4.89 -19.99 1.55
CA SER A 52 -3.57 -20.66 1.51
C SER A 52 -2.62 -20.21 2.62
N TYR A 53 -2.86 -19.06 3.24
CA TYR A 53 -1.99 -18.52 4.30
C TYR A 53 -2.38 -19.09 5.67
N ASN A 54 -1.40 -19.64 6.39
CA ASN A 54 -1.63 -20.22 7.69
C ASN A 54 -1.48 -19.16 8.81
N GLY A 55 -2.62 -18.62 9.24
CA GLY A 55 -2.69 -17.71 10.37
C GLY A 55 -2.33 -16.25 10.04
N HIS A 56 -2.54 -15.38 11.03
CA HIS A 56 -2.44 -13.92 10.90
C HIS A 56 -1.07 -13.45 10.39
N VAL A 57 0.03 -13.99 10.93
CA VAL A 57 1.40 -13.61 10.53
C VAL A 57 1.62 -13.83 9.03
N GLY A 58 1.18 -14.97 8.49
CA GLY A 58 1.30 -15.25 7.05
C GLY A 58 0.46 -14.31 6.20
N MET A 59 -0.71 -13.89 6.69
CA MET A 59 -1.55 -12.90 6.01
C MET A 59 -0.90 -11.51 6.01
N VAL A 60 -0.27 -11.10 7.11
CA VAL A 60 0.48 -9.83 7.19
C VAL A 60 1.65 -9.83 6.22
N GLU A 61 2.42 -10.93 6.18
CA GLU A 61 3.56 -11.08 5.27
C GLU A 61 3.11 -11.03 3.80
N ALA A 62 2.01 -11.70 3.46
CA ALA A 62 1.44 -11.69 2.12
C ALA A 62 0.87 -10.33 1.71
N ALA A 63 0.32 -9.58 2.67
CA ALA A 63 -0.29 -8.28 2.43
C ALA A 63 0.72 -7.11 2.40
N GLN A 64 2.03 -7.36 2.48
CA GLN A 64 3.02 -6.28 2.33
C GLN A 64 2.93 -5.67 0.93
N ILE A 65 3.13 -4.35 0.83
CA ILE A 65 3.31 -3.70 -0.47
C ILE A 65 4.65 -4.16 -1.04
N PRO A 66 4.71 -4.79 -2.23
CA PRO A 66 5.97 -5.15 -2.84
C PRO A 66 6.89 -3.93 -2.99
N GLU A 67 8.17 -4.06 -2.68
CA GLU A 67 9.13 -2.93 -2.67
C GLU A 67 9.17 -2.17 -4.01
N SER A 68 9.04 -2.89 -5.12
CA SER A 68 8.97 -2.31 -6.47
C SER A 68 7.79 -1.35 -6.65
N ILE A 69 6.66 -1.62 -6.00
CA ILE A 69 5.45 -0.77 -6.04
C ILE A 69 5.60 0.34 -4.99
N LEU A 70 5.99 0.01 -3.77
CA LEU A 70 6.12 0.94 -2.65
C LEU A 70 7.01 2.15 -2.99
N ASN A 71 8.15 1.91 -3.64
CA ASN A 71 9.11 2.96 -4.01
C ASN A 71 8.57 3.95 -5.06
N GLN A 72 7.44 3.64 -5.70
CA GLN A 72 6.79 4.50 -6.69
C GLN A 72 5.57 5.23 -6.12
N MET A 73 5.13 4.88 -4.92
CA MET A 73 3.91 5.44 -4.34
C MET A 73 4.08 6.90 -3.94
N SER A 74 3.13 7.73 -4.36
CA SER A 74 2.90 9.03 -3.76
C SER A 74 2.26 8.89 -2.37
N THR A 75 2.19 9.99 -1.61
CA THR A 75 1.46 9.99 -0.33
C THR A 75 -0.01 9.66 -0.53
N GLU A 76 -0.63 10.10 -1.62
CA GLU A 76 -1.99 9.72 -2.00
C GLU A 76 -2.12 8.21 -2.26
N ASP A 77 -1.18 7.63 -3.01
CA ASP A 77 -1.19 6.17 -3.26
C ASP A 77 -1.06 5.38 -1.96
N LEU A 78 -0.28 5.87 -0.99
CA LEU A 78 -0.14 5.23 0.32
C LEU A 78 -1.44 5.29 1.16
N VAL A 79 -2.20 6.38 1.06
CA VAL A 79 -3.53 6.48 1.70
C VAL A 79 -4.49 5.46 1.07
N ASP A 80 -4.49 5.36 -0.26
CA ASP A 80 -5.34 4.41 -0.97
C ASP A 80 -4.92 2.96 -0.70
N ALA A 81 -3.62 2.68 -0.65
CA ALA A 81 -3.08 1.38 -0.29
C ALA A 81 -3.46 0.98 1.14
N PHE A 82 -3.45 1.91 2.09
CA PHE A 82 -3.94 1.64 3.45
C PHE A 82 -5.43 1.27 3.46
N LEU A 83 -6.26 1.93 2.66
CA LEU A 83 -7.68 1.56 2.54
C LEU A 83 -7.87 0.19 1.90
N VAL A 84 -7.01 -0.20 0.96
CA VAL A 84 -7.08 -1.54 0.35
C VAL A 84 -6.47 -2.63 1.25
N TYR A 85 -5.65 -2.26 2.25
CA TYR A 85 -5.01 -3.23 3.14
C TYR A 85 -6.05 -4.07 3.91
N PRO A 86 -6.09 -5.40 3.66
CA PRO A 86 -7.19 -6.26 4.11
C PRO A 86 -7.22 -6.45 5.64
N LEU A 87 -6.09 -6.25 6.32
CA LEU A 87 -5.98 -6.41 7.77
C LEU A 87 -6.05 -5.07 8.51
N ARG A 88 -6.52 -3.98 7.87
CA ARG A 88 -6.72 -2.67 8.54
C ARG A 88 -7.65 -2.75 9.76
N VAL A 89 -8.52 -3.76 9.81
CA VAL A 89 -9.39 -4.05 10.96
C VAL A 89 -8.60 -4.34 12.25
N ASP A 90 -7.33 -4.74 12.14
CA ASP A 90 -6.46 -4.92 13.29
C ASP A 90 -6.25 -3.62 14.08
N LEU A 91 -6.49 -2.44 13.49
CA LEU A 91 -6.49 -1.16 14.21
C LEU A 91 -7.47 -1.11 15.37
N ILE A 92 -8.56 -1.88 15.30
CA ILE A 92 -9.62 -1.92 16.31
C ILE A 92 -9.68 -3.24 17.09
N ALA A 93 -8.71 -4.13 16.88
CA ALA A 93 -8.63 -5.41 17.57
C ALA A 93 -7.93 -5.33 18.95
N TRP A 94 -7.45 -4.15 19.33
CA TRP A 94 -6.69 -3.90 20.56
C TRP A 94 -7.47 -3.03 21.55
N ASP A 95 -7.01 -2.99 22.80
CA ASP A 95 -7.63 -2.23 23.89
C ASP A 95 -7.76 -0.73 23.61
N THR A 96 -6.88 -0.18 22.76
CA THR A 96 -6.91 1.22 22.34
C THR A 96 -6.55 1.36 20.87
N TYR A 97 -7.09 2.39 20.21
CA TYR A 97 -6.73 2.71 18.83
C TYR A 97 -5.25 3.07 18.67
N GLU A 98 -4.64 3.69 19.69
CA GLU A 98 -3.20 3.99 19.68
C GLU A 98 -2.37 2.69 19.64
N LEU A 99 -2.71 1.71 20.48
CA LEU A 99 -2.03 0.42 20.47
C LEU A 99 -2.24 -0.32 19.15
N GLY A 100 -3.48 -0.34 18.63
CA GLY A 100 -3.79 -0.95 17.34
C GLY A 100 -3.02 -0.30 16.19
N PHE A 101 -2.97 1.03 16.17
CA PHE A 101 -2.15 1.78 15.20
C PHE A 101 -0.67 1.42 15.29
N GLN A 102 -0.08 1.41 16.49
CA GLN A 102 1.33 1.05 16.65
C GLN A 102 1.62 -0.38 16.17
N MET A 103 0.69 -1.32 16.40
CA MET A 103 0.86 -2.71 15.96
C MET A 103 0.76 -2.84 14.44
N VAL A 104 -0.28 -2.28 13.82
CA VAL A 104 -0.44 -2.31 12.36
C VAL A 104 0.72 -1.58 11.68
N ARG A 105 1.13 -0.43 12.19
CA ARG A 105 2.28 0.33 11.67
C ARG A 105 3.56 -0.51 11.69
N ARG A 106 3.81 -1.27 12.75
CA ARG A 106 5.00 -2.15 12.84
C ARG A 106 4.94 -3.33 11.88
N GLN A 107 3.74 -3.77 11.52
CA GLN A 107 3.50 -4.99 10.75
C GLN A 107 3.31 -4.73 9.26
N PHE A 108 2.83 -3.55 8.87
CA PHE A 108 2.51 -3.20 7.49
C PHE A 108 3.36 -2.03 6.98
N ASN A 109 4.20 -2.30 5.98
CA ASN A 109 5.12 -1.33 5.41
C ASN A 109 4.44 -0.09 4.82
N GLY A 110 3.21 -0.21 4.29
CA GLY A 110 2.46 0.91 3.75
C GLY A 110 2.08 1.93 4.82
N LEU A 111 1.60 1.49 5.99
CA LEU A 111 1.23 2.40 7.07
C LEU A 111 2.46 3.03 7.74
N ASP A 112 3.56 2.28 7.89
CA ASP A 112 4.80 2.89 8.37
C ASP A 112 5.31 3.97 7.41
N THR A 113 5.34 3.68 6.10
CA THR A 113 5.76 4.66 5.09
C THR A 113 4.86 5.90 5.12
N LEU A 114 3.53 5.71 5.12
CA LEU A 114 2.56 6.81 5.19
C LEU A 114 2.73 7.68 6.44
N SER A 115 2.99 7.07 7.59
CA SER A 115 3.15 7.78 8.87
C SER A 115 4.39 8.66 8.90
N ASN A 116 5.38 8.36 8.06
CA ASN A 116 6.60 9.15 7.90
C ASN A 116 6.49 10.21 6.78
N CYS A 117 5.44 10.20 5.94
CA CYS A 117 5.23 11.21 4.91
C CYS A 117 4.89 12.58 5.53
N PRO A 118 5.64 13.66 5.22
CA PRO A 118 5.40 14.99 5.80
C PRO A 118 4.01 15.59 5.51
N ASP A 119 3.39 15.20 4.40
CA ASP A 119 2.09 15.67 3.95
C ASP A 119 0.95 14.65 4.14
N GLY A 120 1.21 13.55 4.87
CA GLY A 120 0.26 12.47 5.10
C GLY A 120 -1.10 12.94 5.63
N THR A 121 -1.10 13.81 6.63
CA THR A 121 -2.32 14.38 7.23
C THR A 121 -3.19 15.10 6.21
N ILE A 122 -2.59 15.89 5.31
CA ILE A 122 -3.34 16.62 4.29
C ILE A 122 -3.92 15.67 3.25
N LYS A 123 -3.22 14.58 2.89
CA LYS A 123 -3.74 13.61 1.93
C LYS A 123 -4.88 12.78 2.51
N ILE A 124 -4.79 12.40 3.78
CA ILE A 124 -5.89 11.75 4.50
C ILE A 124 -7.13 12.65 4.53
N LEU A 125 -6.99 13.92 4.92
CA LEU A 125 -8.11 14.87 4.94
C LEU A 125 -8.75 15.07 3.56
N LYS A 126 -7.93 15.16 2.50
CA LYS A 126 -8.43 15.25 1.12
C LYS A 126 -9.19 13.98 0.71
N LYS A 127 -8.69 12.80 1.08
CA LYS A 127 -9.37 11.53 0.80
C LYS A 127 -10.72 11.48 1.51
N MET A 128 -10.78 11.84 2.79
CA MET A 128 -12.05 11.92 3.54
C MET A 128 -13.03 12.89 2.87
N GLN A 129 -12.59 14.08 2.49
CA GLN A 129 -13.44 15.06 1.79
C GLN A 129 -13.99 14.51 0.47
N SER A 130 -13.17 13.78 -0.29
CA SER A 130 -13.57 13.13 -1.53
C SER A 130 -14.64 12.06 -1.29
N ILE A 131 -14.50 11.25 -0.23
CA ILE A 131 -15.49 10.22 0.13
C ILE A 131 -16.81 10.89 0.56
N SER A 132 -16.76 11.87 1.48
CA SER A 132 -17.97 12.56 1.96
C SER A 132 -18.71 13.31 0.86
N SER A 133 -17.99 13.85 -0.13
CA SER A 133 -18.62 14.54 -1.27
C SER A 133 -19.29 13.56 -2.25
N ALA A 134 -18.91 12.28 -2.23
CA ALA A 134 -19.48 11.23 -3.07
C ALA A 134 -20.72 10.57 -2.45
N THR A 135 -20.91 10.67 -1.13
CA THR A 135 -22.04 10.05 -0.42
C THR A 135 -23.31 10.91 -0.55
N SER A 136 -24.36 10.36 -1.16
CA SER A 136 -25.71 10.95 -1.13
C SER A 136 -26.37 10.66 0.21
N VAL A 137 -27.14 11.61 0.77
CA VAL A 137 -27.87 11.45 2.05
C VAL A 137 -28.80 10.24 2.06
N ASN A 138 -29.17 9.72 0.88
CA ASN A 138 -30.09 8.60 0.71
C ASN A 138 -29.39 7.28 0.32
N ASP A 139 -28.06 7.24 0.19
CA ASP A 139 -27.30 6.06 -0.23
C ASP A 139 -25.97 5.99 0.53
N VAL A 140 -26.05 5.56 1.79
CA VAL A 140 -24.87 5.35 2.65
C VAL A 140 -24.21 4.04 2.23
N ASN A 141 -23.09 4.15 1.51
CA ASN A 141 -22.24 3.01 1.22
C ASN A 141 -21.46 2.60 2.48
N SER A 142 -21.62 1.35 2.94
CA SER A 142 -20.97 0.81 4.13
C SER A 142 -19.45 0.85 4.04
N ASP A 143 -18.91 0.62 2.84
CA ASP A 143 -17.46 0.58 2.62
C ASP A 143 -16.87 1.98 2.76
N GLN A 144 -17.53 2.99 2.19
CA GLN A 144 -17.16 4.40 2.36
C GLN A 144 -17.21 4.85 3.82
N SER A 145 -18.22 4.38 4.56
CA SER A 145 -18.36 4.69 6.00
C SER A 145 -17.23 4.06 6.83
N MET A 146 -16.85 2.82 6.50
CA MET A 146 -15.71 2.15 7.14
C MET A 146 -14.38 2.80 6.76
N ASP A 147 -14.22 3.24 5.52
CA ASP A 147 -13.03 3.97 5.08
C ASP A 147 -12.87 5.27 5.88
N LEU A 148 -13.93 6.07 6.03
CA LEU A 148 -13.91 7.27 6.86
C LEU A 148 -13.53 6.96 8.31
N PHE A 149 -14.11 5.91 8.90
CA PHE A 149 -13.80 5.50 10.26
C PHE A 149 -12.30 5.15 10.45
N PHE A 150 -11.71 4.39 9.54
CA PHE A 150 -10.27 4.07 9.63
C PHE A 150 -9.38 5.29 9.40
N LEU A 151 -9.75 6.19 8.48
CA LEU A 151 -9.01 7.44 8.26
C LEU A 151 -9.09 8.37 9.48
N GLU A 152 -10.24 8.43 10.17
CA GLU A 152 -10.38 9.17 11.43
C GLU A 152 -9.47 8.60 12.52
N ILE A 153 -9.41 7.26 12.65
CA ILE A 153 -8.46 6.61 13.57
C ILE A 153 -7.04 7.06 13.26
N LEU A 154 -6.61 7.06 11.99
CA LEU A 154 -5.27 7.53 11.62
C LEU A 154 -5.04 8.99 12.01
N LEU A 155 -5.99 9.89 11.73
CA LEU A 155 -5.82 11.32 12.01
C LEU A 155 -5.62 11.64 13.49
N VAL A 156 -6.17 10.83 14.39
CA VAL A 156 -6.04 11.04 15.84
C VAL A 156 -4.68 10.56 16.38
N GLN A 157 -3.88 9.84 15.59
CA GLN A 157 -2.57 9.34 16.02
C GLN A 157 -1.53 10.47 16.14
N PRO A 158 -0.58 10.38 17.08
CA PRO A 158 0.43 11.42 17.31
C PRO A 158 1.21 11.83 16.05
N GLU A 159 1.52 10.88 15.18
CA GLU A 159 2.25 11.08 13.92
C GLU A 159 1.54 12.09 13.03
N PHE A 160 0.24 11.91 12.81
CA PHE A 160 -0.58 12.78 11.97
C PHE A 160 -1.00 14.07 12.71
N MET A 161 -1.37 13.98 13.99
CA MET A 161 -1.70 15.16 14.82
C MET A 161 -0.54 16.15 14.92
N SER A 162 0.70 15.67 14.97
CA SER A 162 1.89 16.53 14.99
C SER A 162 2.05 17.31 13.69
N GLN A 163 1.71 16.72 12.55
CA GLN A 163 1.76 17.39 11.24
C GLN A 163 0.66 18.46 11.16
N PHE A 164 -0.56 18.15 11.60
CA PHE A 164 -1.65 19.12 11.67
C PHE A 164 -1.27 20.36 12.50
N SER A 165 -0.68 20.13 13.68
CA SER A 165 -0.24 21.20 14.58
C SER A 165 0.82 22.10 13.93
N LYS A 166 1.78 21.51 13.20
CA LYS A 166 2.80 22.27 12.43
C LYS A 166 2.16 23.11 11.32
N LEU A 167 1.16 22.57 10.63
CA LEU A 167 0.43 23.28 9.56
C LEU A 167 -0.36 24.46 10.11
N LEU A 168 -1.08 24.29 11.22
CA LEU A 168 -1.80 25.40 11.86
C LEU A 168 -0.83 26.51 12.28
N ASN A 169 0.29 26.15 12.89
CA ASN A 169 1.29 27.12 13.31
C ASN A 169 1.88 27.88 12.12
N SER A 170 2.14 27.23 10.99
CA SER A 170 2.66 27.91 9.79
C SER A 170 1.65 28.90 9.20
N VAL A 171 0.37 28.53 9.14
CA VAL A 171 -0.72 29.42 8.66
C VAL A 171 -0.90 30.64 9.58
N ILE A 172 -0.87 30.44 10.90
CA ILE A 172 -0.97 31.52 11.88
C ILE A 172 0.19 32.51 11.70
N GLN A 173 1.42 32.01 11.56
CA GLN A 173 2.59 32.86 11.37
C GLN A 173 2.51 33.68 10.08
N GLN A 174 2.15 33.05 8.95
CA GLN A 174 1.97 33.75 7.66
C GLN A 174 0.92 34.85 7.75
N SER A 175 -0.22 34.57 8.40
CA SER A 175 -1.30 35.54 8.59
C SER A 175 -0.85 36.73 9.45
N SER A 176 -0.06 36.48 10.50
CA SER A 176 0.47 37.55 11.36
C SER A 176 1.47 38.46 10.63
N VAL A 177 2.29 37.90 9.73
CA VAL A 177 3.24 38.67 8.91
C VAL A 177 2.50 39.54 7.90
N ALA A 178 1.49 38.99 7.22
CA ALA A 178 0.67 39.73 6.25
C ALA A 178 -0.09 40.91 6.89
N LEU A 179 -0.47 40.81 8.17
CA LEU A 179 -1.11 41.89 8.92
C LEU A 179 -0.11 42.99 9.33
N LYS A 180 1.16 42.66 9.57
CA LYS A 180 2.20 43.65 9.92
C LYS A 180 2.78 44.39 8.71
N SER A 181 2.60 43.85 7.50
CA SER A 181 3.08 44.46 6.24
C SER A 181 2.06 45.40 5.57
N LYS A 182 0.90 45.64 6.20
CA LYS A 182 -0.11 46.62 5.78
C LYS A 182 -0.09 47.80 6.76
#